data_AF-A0A842SIT4-F1
#
_entry.id   AF-A0A842SIT4-F1
#
_cell.length_a   1.000
_cell.length_b   1.000
_cell.length_c   1.000
_cell.angle_alpha   90.00
_cell.angle_beta   90.00
_cell.angle_gamma   90.00
#
_symmetry.space_group_name_H-M   'P 1'
#
loop_
_entity.id
_entity.type
_entity.pdbx_description
1 polymer ?
#
loop_
_entity_poly.entity_id
_entity_poly.type
_entity_poly.pdbx_seq_one_letter_code
_entity_poly.pdbx_strand_id
1 'polypeptide(L)'
;MAKKKRGRKASSKKKTKNKRKTKKKTRSRKKTKTKKIKAKKKSSKKKNSSKKLKNAKPDNYFILVTGALLKNLKELAHSFDTMNKWVFDHHVNEQRNDFSTWIRDILKEEDLAEEIRYIRDMKEMQVLIYKYIVNKYL
;
A
#
# COMPACT_ATOMS: atom_id res chain seq x y z
N MET A 1 24.26 35.60 -54.37
CA MET A 1 24.58 34.61 -55.42
C MET A 1 25.92 33.94 -55.12
N ALA A 2 26.09 32.71 -55.60
CA ALA A 2 27.33 31.92 -55.77
C ALA A 2 28.02 31.27 -54.55
N LYS A 3 27.71 29.97 -54.43
CA LYS A 3 28.40 28.89 -53.71
C LYS A 3 29.84 28.70 -54.23
N LYS A 4 30.76 28.21 -53.38
CA LYS A 4 31.61 27.06 -53.78
C LYS A 4 32.14 26.24 -52.59
N LYS A 5 31.64 25.00 -52.51
CA LYS A 5 32.22 23.86 -51.81
C LYS A 5 33.53 23.42 -52.49
N ARG A 6 34.43 22.82 -51.71
CA ARG A 6 35.33 21.69 -52.05
C ARG A 6 36.13 21.39 -50.77
N GLY A 7 36.15 20.20 -50.15
CA GLY A 7 35.73 18.87 -50.55
C GLY A 7 36.95 17.95 -50.63
N ARG A 8 36.89 16.82 -49.88
CA ARG A 8 37.50 15.47 -50.06
C ARG A 8 38.24 15.02 -48.78
N LYS A 9 37.71 13.99 -48.09
CA LYS A 9 37.87 12.53 -48.34
C LYS A 9 39.32 12.10 -48.07
N ALA A 10 39.65 10.97 -47.47
CA ALA A 10 38.93 9.90 -46.77
C ALA A 10 40.01 8.88 -46.39
N SER A 11 39.78 8.09 -45.34
CA SER A 11 40.21 6.68 -45.21
C SER A 11 41.74 6.41 -45.15
N SER A 12 42.28 5.37 -44.52
CA SER A 12 41.75 4.06 -44.13
C SER A 12 42.70 3.45 -43.08
N LYS A 13 42.18 2.73 -42.08
CA LYS A 13 42.36 1.27 -41.84
C LYS A 13 43.83 0.84 -41.68
N LYS A 14 44.24 0.05 -40.67
CA LYS A 14 43.58 -1.18 -40.18
C LYS A 14 44.37 -1.76 -38.97
N LYS A 15 43.60 -2.24 -37.97
CA LYS A 15 43.68 -3.53 -37.21
C LYS A 15 45.08 -4.02 -36.74
N THR A 16 45.22 -4.47 -35.50
CA THR A 16 44.77 -5.82 -35.07
C THR A 16 44.50 -5.92 -33.55
N LYS A 17 43.29 -6.34 -33.17
CA LYS A 17 42.92 -7.65 -32.58
C LYS A 17 43.17 -7.77 -31.06
N ASN A 18 42.09 -7.67 -30.29
CA ASN A 18 41.87 -8.63 -29.21
C ASN A 18 40.46 -9.23 -29.31
N LYS A 19 40.42 -10.58 -29.36
CA LYS A 19 39.25 -11.48 -29.25
C LYS A 19 38.74 -11.39 -27.79
N ARG A 20 37.51 -11.66 -27.38
CA ARG A 20 36.46 -12.58 -27.85
C ARG A 20 35.20 -12.40 -26.95
N LYS A 21 34.05 -12.82 -27.50
CA LYS A 21 32.83 -13.37 -26.83
C LYS A 21 31.75 -12.41 -26.30
N THR A 22 30.85 -12.07 -27.23
CA THR A 22 29.38 -12.26 -27.17
C THR A 22 28.74 -12.61 -25.81
N LYS A 23 27.75 -11.81 -25.38
CA LYS A 23 26.54 -12.30 -24.70
C LYS A 23 25.37 -11.31 -24.87
N LYS A 24 24.38 -11.77 -25.63
CA LYS A 24 23.00 -11.25 -25.70
C LYS A 24 22.21 -11.84 -24.53
N LYS A 25 21.10 -11.17 -24.17
CA LYS A 25 19.90 -11.64 -23.43
C LYS A 25 19.77 -11.37 -21.92
N THR A 26 18.58 -10.81 -21.63
CA THR A 26 17.65 -11.03 -20.50
C THR A 26 17.85 -10.33 -19.15
N ARG A 27 16.86 -9.46 -18.84
CA ARG A 27 16.05 -9.39 -17.60
C ARG A 27 16.65 -10.16 -16.42
N SER A 28 17.25 -9.44 -15.47
CA SER A 28 17.65 -9.99 -14.17
C SER A 28 16.52 -9.82 -13.15
N ARG A 29 15.58 -10.77 -13.19
CA ARG A 29 14.78 -11.18 -12.02
C ARG A 29 15.76 -11.70 -10.97
N LYS A 30 16.01 -10.94 -9.91
CA LYS A 30 16.73 -11.47 -8.73
C LYS A 30 15.72 -12.21 -7.85
N LYS A 31 15.83 -13.54 -7.87
CA LYS A 31 15.08 -14.48 -7.04
C LYS A 31 15.48 -14.30 -5.57
N THR A 32 14.51 -14.12 -4.69
CA THR A 32 14.63 -14.46 -3.27
C THR A 32 13.54 -15.48 -2.91
N LYS A 33 14.01 -16.73 -2.81
CA LYS A 33 13.56 -17.82 -1.94
C LYS A 33 12.05 -17.92 -1.66
N THR A 34 11.43 -18.83 -2.40
CA THR A 34 10.26 -19.61 -1.96
C THR A 34 10.52 -20.24 -0.60
N LYS A 35 10.03 -19.62 0.48
CA LYS A 35 9.72 -20.31 1.74
C LYS A 35 8.25 -20.70 1.72
N LYS A 36 8.05 -21.98 1.44
CA LYS A 36 6.81 -22.74 1.61
C LYS A 36 6.50 -22.76 3.11
N ILE A 37 5.61 -21.89 3.59
CA ILE A 37 5.05 -22.02 4.93
C ILE A 37 3.70 -22.72 4.79
N LYS A 38 3.73 -24.05 4.95
CA LYS A 38 2.54 -24.78 5.39
C LYS A 38 2.26 -24.34 6.82
N ALA A 39 1.10 -23.72 7.06
CA ALA A 39 0.53 -23.63 8.40
C ALA A 39 -0.99 -23.81 8.32
N LYS A 40 -1.43 -25.08 8.38
CA LYS A 40 -2.72 -25.43 8.98
C LYS A 40 -2.71 -24.92 10.43
N LYS A 41 -3.66 -24.06 10.82
CA LYS A 41 -4.16 -23.94 12.20
C LYS A 41 -5.58 -23.36 12.12
N LYS A 42 -6.59 -24.25 12.10
CA LYS A 42 -7.40 -24.63 13.28
C LYS A 42 -8.09 -23.42 13.92
N SER A 43 -9.35 -23.24 13.52
CA SER A 43 -10.51 -22.98 14.38
C SER A 43 -10.21 -22.51 15.81
N SER A 44 -10.54 -21.26 16.10
CA SER A 44 -11.08 -20.92 17.42
C SER A 44 -12.39 -20.17 17.21
N LYS A 45 -13.49 -20.94 17.27
CA LYS A 45 -14.84 -20.40 17.42
C LYS A 45 -14.87 -19.76 18.81
N LYS A 46 -14.57 -18.46 18.88
CA LYS A 46 -14.45 -17.72 20.14
C LYS A 46 -15.85 -17.25 20.54
N LYS A 47 -16.25 -17.61 21.75
CA LYS A 47 -17.56 -17.35 22.36
C LYS A 47 -17.91 -15.85 22.25
N ASN A 48 -19.06 -15.53 21.64
CA ASN A 48 -19.60 -14.18 21.57
C ASN A 48 -20.09 -13.73 22.95
N SER A 49 -19.17 -13.24 23.79
CA SER A 49 -19.52 -12.19 24.73
C SER A 49 -19.70 -10.92 23.88
N SER A 50 -20.91 -10.39 23.80
CA SER A 50 -21.28 -9.21 22.99
C SER A 50 -20.46 -7.98 23.41
N LYS A 51 -19.24 -7.86 22.89
CA LYS A 51 -18.45 -6.65 23.01
C LYS A 51 -19.20 -5.58 22.21
N LYS A 52 -19.35 -4.40 22.78
CA LYS A 52 -19.89 -3.22 22.08
C LYS A 52 -18.75 -2.47 21.40
N LEU A 53 -19.04 -1.89 20.24
CA LEU A 53 -18.12 -0.99 19.53
C LEU A 53 -17.70 0.16 20.45
N LYS A 54 -16.39 0.41 20.50
CA LYS A 54 -15.83 1.53 21.27
C LYS A 54 -15.85 2.80 20.45
N ASN A 55 -16.21 3.91 21.09
CA ASN A 55 -16.07 5.25 20.56
C ASN A 55 -14.80 5.89 21.14
N ALA A 56 -14.11 6.68 20.33
CA ALA A 56 -13.05 7.56 20.78
C ALA A 56 -13.61 8.67 21.69
N LYS A 57 -12.75 9.22 22.54
CA LYS A 57 -13.05 10.44 23.28
C LYS A 57 -13.12 11.64 22.32
N PRO A 58 -13.89 12.70 22.61
CA PRO A 58 -13.99 13.88 21.76
C PRO A 58 -12.64 14.49 21.34
N ASP A 59 -11.68 14.50 22.26
CA ASP A 59 -10.33 15.05 22.02
C ASP A 59 -9.49 14.19 21.06
N ASN A 60 -9.91 12.95 20.81
CA ASN A 60 -9.18 11.96 20.02
C ASN A 60 -9.95 11.53 18.77
N TYR A 61 -10.92 12.32 18.32
CA TYR A 61 -11.58 12.08 17.03
C TYR A 61 -10.57 12.18 15.89
N PHE A 62 -10.76 11.34 14.88
CA PHE A 62 -9.95 11.45 13.68
C PHE A 62 -10.47 12.60 12.84
N ILE A 63 -9.60 13.54 12.51
CA ILE A 63 -9.93 14.71 11.71
C ILE A 63 -9.48 14.46 10.27
N LEU A 64 -10.43 14.40 9.35
CA LEU A 64 -10.13 14.34 7.92
C LEU A 64 -9.63 15.70 7.43
N VAL A 65 -8.90 15.72 6.31
CA VAL A 65 -8.40 16.97 5.70
C VAL A 65 -9.55 17.88 5.26
N THR A 66 -10.75 17.33 5.08
CA THR A 66 -11.99 18.06 4.80
C THR A 66 -12.62 18.70 6.04
N GLY A 67 -12.09 18.43 7.23
CA GLY A 67 -12.64 18.87 8.52
C GLY A 67 -13.67 17.92 9.14
N ALA A 68 -14.04 16.83 8.46
CA ALA A 68 -14.98 15.84 9.00
C ALA A 68 -14.35 15.04 10.15
N LEU A 69 -15.13 14.80 11.20
CA LEU A 69 -14.69 14.10 12.42
C LEU A 69 -15.22 12.68 12.44
N LEU A 70 -14.35 11.71 12.74
CA LEU A 70 -14.71 10.30 12.88
C LEU A 70 -14.51 9.84 14.33
N LYS A 71 -15.56 9.27 14.91
CA LYS A 71 -15.61 8.91 16.33
C LYS A 71 -15.31 7.43 16.58
N ASN A 72 -15.57 6.56 15.61
CA ASN A 72 -15.43 5.12 15.77
C ASN A 72 -15.18 4.40 14.43
N LEU A 73 -14.93 3.08 14.50
CA LEU A 73 -14.70 2.23 13.32
C LEU A 73 -15.88 2.21 12.34
N LYS A 74 -17.12 2.29 12.85
CA LYS A 74 -18.31 2.25 11.99
C LYS A 74 -18.38 3.52 11.14
N GLU A 75 -18.18 4.69 11.74
CA GLU A 75 -18.15 5.96 11.02
C GLU A 75 -17.00 6.01 10.02
N LEU A 76 -15.82 5.52 10.38
CA LEU A 76 -14.71 5.39 9.45
C LEU A 76 -15.09 4.53 8.23
N ALA A 77 -15.68 3.35 8.45
CA ALA A 77 -16.08 2.46 7.35
C ALA A 77 -17.15 3.07 6.43
N HIS A 78 -18.13 3.80 6.99
CA HIS A 78 -19.14 4.51 6.19
C HIS A 78 -18.55 5.72 5.46
N SER A 79 -17.55 6.39 6.06
CA SER A 79 -16.93 7.56 5.42
C SER A 79 -16.29 7.20 4.08
N PHE A 80 -15.76 5.98 3.93
CA PHE A 80 -15.15 5.53 2.68
C PHE A 80 -16.11 5.45 1.48
N ASP A 81 -17.42 5.33 1.70
CA ASP A 81 -18.41 5.31 0.60
C ASP A 81 -18.52 6.66 -0.11
N THR A 82 -18.28 7.75 0.63
CA THR A 82 -18.41 9.13 0.14
C THR A 82 -17.08 9.88 0.11
N MET A 83 -16.01 9.27 0.62
CA MET A 83 -14.69 9.87 0.69
C MET A 83 -14.06 9.96 -0.71
N ASN A 84 -13.62 11.16 -1.05
CA ASN A 84 -12.85 11.37 -2.26
C ASN A 84 -11.47 10.70 -2.16
N LYS A 85 -10.99 10.13 -3.27
CA LYS A 85 -9.70 9.45 -3.31
C LYS A 85 -8.53 10.31 -2.81
N TRP A 86 -8.51 11.60 -3.15
CA TRP A 86 -7.43 12.50 -2.71
C TRP A 86 -7.38 12.70 -1.19
N VAL A 87 -8.53 12.62 -0.51
CA VAL A 87 -8.62 12.68 0.97
C VAL A 87 -7.99 11.42 1.56
N PHE A 88 -8.32 10.26 0.99
CA PHE A 88 -7.76 8.99 1.41
C PHE A 88 -6.23 8.97 1.20
N ASP A 89 -5.75 9.36 0.03
CA ASP A 89 -4.33 9.39 -0.32
C ASP A 89 -3.50 10.33 0.58
N HIS A 90 -4.14 11.34 1.19
CA HIS A 90 -3.50 12.25 2.14
C HIS A 90 -3.11 11.55 3.46
N HIS A 91 -3.96 10.63 3.91
CA HIS A 91 -3.80 9.86 5.15
C HIS A 91 -3.11 8.51 4.92
N VAL A 92 -3.15 8.01 3.69
CA VAL A 92 -2.64 6.69 3.32
C VAL A 92 -1.70 6.83 2.12
N ASN A 93 -0.41 6.66 2.36
CA ASN A 93 0.62 6.73 1.33
C ASN A 93 1.65 5.60 1.49
N GLU A 94 2.66 5.55 0.63
CA GLU A 94 3.66 4.47 0.65
C GLU A 94 4.37 4.31 2.01
N GLN A 95 4.50 5.40 2.78
CA GLN A 95 5.24 5.42 4.03
C GLN A 95 4.35 5.25 5.27
N ARG A 96 3.12 5.79 5.24
CA ARG A 96 2.23 5.81 6.41
C ARG A 96 0.79 5.45 6.09
N ASN A 97 0.09 5.01 7.13
CA ASN A 97 -1.35 4.87 7.14
C ASN A 97 -1.86 5.43 8.48
N ASP A 98 -2.40 6.62 8.44
CA ASP A 98 -2.80 7.36 9.63
C ASP A 98 -4.04 6.73 10.30
N PHE A 99 -4.91 6.08 9.51
CA PHE A 99 -6.02 5.29 10.05
C PHE A 99 -5.54 4.10 10.89
N SER A 100 -4.49 3.40 10.45
CA SER A 100 -3.93 2.27 11.21
C SER A 100 -3.38 2.71 12.56
N THR A 101 -2.67 3.84 12.60
CA THR A 101 -2.13 4.44 13.82
C THR A 101 -3.26 4.85 14.76
N TRP A 102 -4.29 5.53 14.24
CA TRP A 102 -5.44 5.95 15.04
C TRP A 102 -6.20 4.76 15.65
N ILE A 103 -6.45 3.72 14.86
CA ILE A 103 -7.14 2.50 15.32
C ILE A 103 -6.34 1.80 16.42
N ARG A 104 -5.01 1.71 16.28
CA ARG A 104 -4.13 1.14 17.30
C ARG A 104 -4.11 1.99 18.57
N ASP A 105 -3.85 3.28 18.44
CA ASP A 105 -3.47 4.11 19.57
C ASP A 105 -4.68 4.66 20.33
N ILE A 106 -5.78 4.96 19.63
CA ILE A 106 -7.00 5.54 20.21
C ILE A 106 -8.05 4.48 20.50
N LEU A 107 -8.36 3.61 19.53
CA LEU A 107 -9.40 2.59 19.70
C LEU A 107 -8.89 1.32 20.40
N LYS A 108 -7.57 1.15 20.49
CA LYS A 108 -6.89 -0.01 21.09
C LYS A 108 -7.27 -1.32 20.39
N GLU A 109 -7.41 -1.27 19.06
CA GLU A 109 -7.75 -2.42 18.21
C GLU A 109 -6.52 -2.83 17.39
N GLU A 110 -5.51 -3.38 18.07
CA GLU A 110 -4.19 -3.69 17.50
C GLU A 110 -4.28 -4.69 16.34
N ASP A 111 -5.07 -5.76 16.49
CA ASP A 111 -5.25 -6.79 15.44
C ASP A 111 -5.68 -6.17 14.10
N LEU A 112 -6.66 -5.27 14.14
CA LEU A 112 -7.17 -4.61 12.94
C LEU A 112 -6.15 -3.62 12.38
N ALA A 113 -5.49 -2.85 13.27
CA ALA A 113 -4.49 -1.89 12.86
C ALA A 113 -3.31 -2.54 12.13
N GLU A 114 -2.86 -3.70 12.58
CA GLU A 114 -1.80 -4.46 11.90
C GLU A 114 -2.25 -4.95 10.52
N GLU A 115 -3.48 -5.45 10.40
CA GLU A 115 -4.03 -5.96 9.14
C GLU A 115 -4.14 -4.85 8.08
N ILE A 116 -4.63 -3.66 8.47
CA ILE A 116 -4.82 -2.56 7.51
C ILE A 116 -3.56 -1.73 7.25
N ARG A 117 -2.49 -1.90 8.05
CA ARG A 117 -1.28 -1.05 7.99
C ARG A 117 -0.70 -0.92 6.58
N TYR A 118 -0.72 -2.00 5.81
CA TYR A 118 -0.15 -2.07 4.46
C TYR A 118 -1.18 -1.94 3.35
N ILE A 119 -2.45 -1.75 3.69
CA ILE A 119 -3.53 -1.60 2.71
C ILE A 119 -3.51 -0.18 2.16
N ARG A 120 -3.62 -0.08 0.83
CA ARG A 120 -3.58 1.16 0.06
C ARG A 120 -4.79 1.34 -0.84
N ASP A 121 -5.65 0.34 -0.91
CA ASP A 121 -6.93 0.45 -1.56
C ASP A 121 -8.03 0.79 -0.54
N MET A 122 -8.80 1.82 -0.86
CA MET A 122 -9.85 2.33 0.03
C MET A 122 -10.97 1.30 0.24
N LYS A 123 -11.37 0.59 -0.82
CA LYS A 123 -12.44 -0.41 -0.74
C LYS A 123 -11.98 -1.65 0.02
N GLU A 124 -10.75 -2.10 -0.23
CA GLU A 124 -10.15 -3.21 0.52
C GLU A 124 -10.12 -2.90 2.02
N MET A 125 -9.68 -1.70 2.39
CA MET A 125 -9.64 -1.27 3.80
C MET A 125 -11.04 -1.24 4.42
N GLN A 126 -12.02 -0.70 3.69
CA GLN A 126 -13.41 -0.65 4.12
C GLN A 126 -13.97 -2.06 4.39
N VAL A 127 -13.76 -3.00 3.46
CA VAL A 127 -14.21 -4.39 3.59
C VAL A 127 -13.57 -5.06 4.80
N LEU A 128 -12.27 -4.85 5.03
CA LEU A 128 -11.57 -5.39 6.19
C LEU A 128 -12.14 -4.86 7.50
N ILE A 129 -12.43 -3.56 7.59
CA ILE A 129 -13.02 -2.96 8.78
C ILE A 129 -14.43 -3.52 9.02
N TYR A 130 -15.29 -3.61 8.00
CA TYR A 130 -16.62 -4.20 8.17
C TYR A 130 -16.55 -5.67 8.59
N LYS A 131 -15.69 -6.46 7.96
CA LYS A 131 -15.45 -7.85 8.34
C LYS A 131 -15.01 -7.96 9.79
N TYR A 132 -14.13 -7.08 10.25
CA TYR A 132 -13.69 -7.04 11.64
C TYR A 132 -14.84 -6.71 12.59
N ILE A 133 -15.66 -5.71 12.25
CA ILE A 133 -16.82 -5.31 13.05
C ILE A 133 -17.79 -6.49 13.20
N VAL A 134 -18.16 -7.12 12.08
CA VAL A 134 -19.08 -8.27 12.06
C VAL A 134 -18.52 -9.43 12.88
N ASN A 135 -17.26 -9.80 12.70
CA ASN A 135 -16.69 -10.97 13.37
C ASN A 135 -16.47 -10.78 14.89
N LYS A 136 -16.32 -9.55 15.37
CA LYS A 136 -15.96 -9.25 16.76
C LYS A 136 -17.11 -8.70 17.60
N TYR A 137 -18.06 -8.02 16.98
CA TYR A 137 -19.10 -7.24 17.68
C TYR A 137 -20.54 -7.68 17.36
N LEU A 138 -20.74 -8.51 16.32
CA LEU A 138 -22.04 -9.10 15.96
C LEU A 138 -22.00 -10.63 16.12
#